data_AF-A0A244EJ31-F1
#
_entry.id   AF-A0A244EJ31-F1
#
_cell.length_a   1.000
_cell.length_b   1.000
_cell.length_c   1.000
_cell.angle_alpha   90.00
_cell.angle_beta   90.00
_cell.angle_gamma   90.00
#
_symmetry.space_group_name_H-M   'P 1'
#
loop_
_entity.id
_entity.type
_entity.pdbx_description
1 polymer ?
#
loop_
_entity_poly.entity_id
_entity_poly.type
_entity_poly.pdbx_seq_one_letter_code
_entity_poly.pdbx_strand_id
1 'polypeptide(L)'
;MSDQSEATPGPTRPVPLAEQADLTPEVVQEMFRELRERAALPKKRITDVMQMDYHKQYLQSARWRKIKKRVLERDNRICQCCGGRGSIVHHRSYERDVLEGRNDTMLATVCNGCHDIIHYLDDGQKRPEEEWDAVFLLGQHQTDIPAIGKIDLRNLKIVDPPNFKRMTAVQIRLYREAHLKAISDKREANRLAAERKAARKTNAGRT
;
A
#
# COMPACT_ATOMS: atom_id res chain seq x y z
N MET A 1 20.93 68.62 24.91
CA MET A 1 19.91 69.59 24.46
C MET A 1 18.84 68.79 23.75
N SER A 2 17.60 69.09 24.11
CA SER A 2 16.33 68.59 23.60
C SER A 2 16.33 68.37 22.08
N ASP A 3 15.65 67.36 21.57
CA ASP A 3 14.22 67.51 21.27
C ASP A 3 13.54 66.16 21.02
N GLN A 4 12.27 66.12 21.38
CA GLN A 4 11.36 65.00 21.30
C GLN A 4 10.74 64.93 19.88
N SER A 5 10.50 63.74 19.36
CA SER A 5 9.24 63.51 18.63
C SER A 5 8.88 62.03 18.68
N GLU A 6 7.75 61.79 19.31
CA GLU A 6 7.06 60.51 19.40
C GLU A 6 6.52 60.13 18.03
N ALA A 7 6.93 58.97 17.50
CA ALA A 7 6.23 58.30 16.41
C ALA A 7 5.26 57.30 17.02
N THR A 8 4.00 57.70 17.02
CA THR A 8 2.81 56.98 17.46
C THR A 8 2.70 55.57 16.87
N PRO A 9 2.22 54.56 17.63
CA PRO A 9 1.77 53.32 17.02
C PRO A 9 0.52 53.63 16.18
N GLY A 10 0.61 53.38 14.88
CA GLY A 10 -0.50 53.52 13.94
C GLY A 10 -1.73 52.72 14.42
N PRO A 11 -2.94 53.17 14.07
CA PRO A 11 -4.16 52.55 14.56
C PRO A 11 -4.19 51.08 14.16
N THR A 12 -4.22 50.20 15.15
CA THR A 12 -4.72 48.84 14.96
C THR A 12 -6.11 48.98 14.36
N ARG A 13 -6.24 48.70 13.05
CA ARG A 13 -7.57 48.54 12.47
C ARG A 13 -8.24 47.44 13.29
N PRO A 14 -9.37 47.72 13.98
CA PRO A 14 -10.15 46.63 14.53
C PRO A 14 -10.50 45.74 13.34
N VAL A 15 -10.15 44.46 13.44
CA VAL A 15 -10.74 43.43 12.59
C VAL A 15 -12.25 43.67 12.71
N PRO A 16 -12.99 43.86 11.60
CA PRO A 16 -14.42 44.04 11.70
C PRO A 16 -14.94 42.84 12.49
N LEU A 17 -15.71 43.13 13.54
CA LEU A 17 -16.45 42.13 14.29
C LEU A 17 -17.47 41.56 13.31
N ALA A 18 -17.01 40.65 12.45
CA ALA A 18 -17.84 39.88 11.56
C ALA A 18 -18.72 39.05 12.48
N GLU A 19 -19.93 39.57 12.70
CA GLU A 19 -21.16 38.80 12.73
C GLU A 19 -20.96 37.43 13.36
N GLN A 20 -20.72 37.44 14.67
CA GLN A 20 -20.93 36.24 15.47
C GLN A 20 -22.42 35.93 15.31
N ALA A 21 -22.76 34.97 14.47
CA ALA A 21 -24.13 34.48 14.38
C ALA A 21 -24.55 34.12 15.81
N ASP A 22 -25.47 34.88 16.39
CA ASP A 22 -26.01 34.60 17.71
C ASP A 22 -26.68 33.23 17.63
N LEU A 23 -25.97 32.21 18.13
CA LEU A 23 -26.44 30.83 18.21
C LEU A 23 -27.47 30.75 19.34
N THR A 24 -28.66 31.31 19.09
CA THR A 24 -29.76 31.20 20.03
C THR A 24 -30.22 29.74 20.13
N PRO A 25 -30.82 29.33 21.26
CA PRO A 25 -31.37 27.99 21.42
C PRO A 25 -32.33 27.60 20.28
N GLU A 26 -33.08 28.56 19.73
CA GLU A 26 -34.00 28.37 18.61
C GLU A 26 -33.25 28.07 17.30
N VAL A 27 -32.19 28.83 17.00
CA VAL A 27 -31.34 28.59 15.81
C VAL A 27 -30.69 27.21 15.89
N VAL A 28 -30.20 26.83 17.08
CA VAL A 28 -29.58 25.52 17.30
C VAL A 28 -30.61 24.38 17.18
N GLN A 29 -31.81 24.55 17.72
CA GLN A 29 -32.91 23.57 17.57
C GLN A 29 -33.32 23.41 16.10
N GLU A 30 -33.38 24.50 15.35
CA GLU A 30 -33.67 24.49 13.92
C GLU A 30 -32.59 23.74 13.14
N MET A 31 -31.31 24.05 13.39
CA MET A 31 -30.18 23.35 12.78
C MET A 31 -30.23 21.83 13.06
N PHE A 32 -30.54 21.42 14.30
CA PHE A 32 -30.68 20.00 14.63
C PHE A 32 -31.89 19.36 13.95
N ARG A 33 -32.98 20.08 13.75
CA ARG A 33 -34.15 19.62 12.98
C ARG A 33 -33.78 19.39 11.52
N GLU A 34 -33.15 20.36 10.86
CA GLU A 34 -32.70 20.23 9.48
C GLU A 34 -31.73 19.06 9.28
N LEU A 35 -30.78 18.88 10.21
CA LEU A 35 -29.84 17.75 10.17
C LEU A 35 -30.56 16.40 10.30
N ARG A 36 -31.59 16.30 11.17
CA ARG A 36 -32.42 15.09 11.32
C ARG A 36 -33.22 14.80 10.06
N GLU A 37 -33.85 15.81 9.48
CA GLU A 37 -34.64 15.68 8.24
C GLU A 37 -33.75 15.23 7.08
N ARG A 38 -32.56 15.84 6.93
CA ARG A 38 -31.57 15.44 5.92
C ARG A 38 -31.04 14.04 6.13
N ALA A 39 -30.84 13.62 7.38
CA ALA A 39 -30.43 12.26 7.72
C ALA A 39 -31.55 11.23 7.49
N ALA A 40 -32.82 11.62 7.60
CA ALA A 40 -33.99 10.80 7.35
C ALA A 40 -34.32 10.63 5.85
N LEU A 41 -33.75 11.47 4.97
CA LEU A 41 -33.90 11.30 3.53
C LEU A 41 -33.39 9.91 3.09
N PRO A 42 -34.16 9.17 2.27
CA PRO A 42 -33.71 7.88 1.77
C PRO A 42 -32.44 8.09 0.95
N LYS A 43 -31.35 7.43 1.35
CA LYS A 43 -30.09 7.47 0.60
C LYS A 43 -30.35 6.97 -0.81
N LYS A 44 -30.22 7.86 -1.80
CA LYS A 44 -30.39 7.50 -3.21
C LYS A 44 -29.43 6.35 -3.53
N ARG A 45 -29.99 5.19 -3.92
CA ARG A 45 -29.19 4.04 -4.31
C ARG A 45 -28.54 4.36 -5.65
N ILE A 46 -27.25 4.71 -5.62
CA ILE A 46 -26.47 4.93 -6.84
C ILE A 46 -26.31 3.57 -7.54
N THR A 47 -26.87 3.44 -8.74
CA THR A 47 -26.82 2.21 -9.55
C THR A 47 -25.79 2.29 -10.66
N ASP A 48 -25.57 3.49 -11.22
CA ASP A 48 -24.58 3.76 -12.24
C ASP A 48 -23.17 3.75 -11.63
N VAL A 49 -22.28 2.91 -12.17
CA VAL A 49 -20.89 2.79 -11.70
C VAL A 49 -20.12 4.09 -11.83
N MET A 50 -20.43 4.90 -12.83
CA MET A 50 -19.71 6.14 -13.11
C MET A 50 -20.02 7.24 -12.08
N GLN A 51 -21.11 7.09 -11.32
CA GLN A 51 -21.52 8.02 -10.27
C GLN A 51 -21.10 7.54 -8.87
N MET A 52 -20.50 6.35 -8.77
CA MET A 52 -20.05 5.79 -7.49
C MET A 52 -18.73 6.41 -7.07
N ASP A 53 -18.59 6.71 -5.78
CA ASP A 53 -17.28 6.93 -5.18
C ASP A 53 -16.44 5.66 -5.35
N TYR A 54 -15.30 5.77 -6.03
CA TYR A 54 -14.50 4.61 -6.41
C TYR A 54 -14.06 3.80 -5.18
N HIS A 55 -13.57 4.45 -4.13
CA HIS A 55 -13.01 3.79 -2.96
C HIS A 55 -14.07 3.31 -1.96
N LYS A 56 -15.07 4.15 -1.68
CA LYS A 56 -16.09 3.91 -0.66
C LYS A 56 -17.25 3.08 -1.17
N GLN A 57 -17.58 3.16 -2.46
CA GLN A 57 -18.75 2.48 -3.02
C GLN A 57 -18.36 1.39 -4.02
N TYR A 58 -17.60 1.71 -5.07
CA TYR A 58 -17.30 0.75 -6.12
C TYR A 58 -16.44 -0.43 -5.63
N LEU A 59 -15.31 -0.16 -4.99
CA LEU A 59 -14.41 -1.21 -4.46
C LEU A 59 -15.03 -2.05 -3.33
N GLN A 60 -16.10 -1.57 -2.70
CA GLN A 60 -16.85 -2.32 -1.67
C GLN A 60 -18.07 -3.07 -2.26
N SER A 61 -18.40 -2.80 -3.52
CA SER A 61 -19.60 -3.33 -4.16
C SER A 61 -19.53 -4.85 -4.40
N ALA A 62 -20.70 -5.50 -4.44
CA ALA A 62 -20.80 -6.89 -4.87
C ALA A 62 -20.32 -7.10 -6.31
N ARG A 63 -20.46 -6.09 -7.17
CA ARG A 63 -19.98 -6.10 -8.55
C ARG A 63 -18.47 -6.25 -8.59
N TRP A 64 -17.73 -5.36 -7.92
CA TRP A 64 -16.27 -5.44 -7.87
C TRP A 64 -15.79 -6.75 -7.26
N ARG A 65 -16.44 -7.25 -6.19
CA ARG A 65 -16.08 -8.56 -5.63
C ARG A 65 -16.18 -9.70 -6.65
N LYS A 66 -17.20 -9.69 -7.52
CA LYS A 66 -17.34 -10.69 -8.61
C LYS A 66 -16.27 -10.53 -9.67
N ILE A 67 -16.02 -9.29 -10.14
CA ILE A 67 -14.96 -8.97 -11.11
C ILE A 67 -13.60 -9.41 -10.58
N LYS A 68 -13.25 -8.97 -9.36
CA LYS A 68 -11.99 -9.29 -8.69
C LYS A 68 -11.78 -10.80 -8.60
N LYS A 69 -12.81 -11.57 -8.19
CA LYS A 69 -12.72 -13.03 -8.10
C LYS A 69 -12.40 -13.64 -9.48
N ARG A 70 -13.15 -13.25 -10.50
CA ARG A 70 -13.00 -13.77 -11.87
C ARG A 70 -11.62 -13.48 -12.46
N VAL A 71 -11.11 -12.26 -12.31
CA VAL A 71 -9.77 -11.89 -12.80
C VAL A 71 -8.67 -12.65 -12.07
N LEU A 72 -8.76 -12.76 -10.74
CA LEU A 72 -7.80 -13.55 -9.95
C LEU A 72 -7.81 -15.03 -10.32
N GLU A 73 -8.98 -15.59 -10.65
CA GLU A 73 -9.13 -16.98 -11.10
C GLU A 73 -8.57 -17.18 -12.51
N ARG A 74 -8.90 -16.29 -13.47
CA ARG A 74 -8.36 -16.29 -14.84
C ARG A 74 -6.84 -16.31 -14.83
N ASP A 75 -6.24 -15.46 -14.01
CA ASP A 75 -4.79 -15.30 -13.94
C ASP A 75 -4.11 -16.34 -13.04
N ASN A 76 -4.85 -17.32 -12.50
CA ASN A 76 -4.34 -18.31 -11.53
C ASN A 76 -3.64 -17.68 -10.31
N ARG A 77 -4.04 -16.46 -9.94
CA ARG A 77 -3.39 -15.65 -8.90
C ARG A 77 -1.89 -15.42 -9.17
N ILE A 78 -1.51 -15.35 -10.44
CA ILE A 78 -0.16 -15.04 -10.90
C ILE A 78 -0.12 -13.56 -11.32
N CYS A 79 0.89 -12.85 -10.83
CA CYS A 79 1.17 -11.47 -11.20
C CYS A 79 1.54 -11.41 -12.69
N GLN A 80 0.78 -10.65 -13.46
CA GLN A 80 0.99 -10.49 -14.90
C GLN A 80 2.24 -9.65 -15.24
N CYS A 81 2.84 -8.96 -14.26
CA CYS A 81 4.09 -8.21 -14.46
C CYS A 81 5.34 -9.03 -14.15
N CYS A 82 5.36 -9.79 -13.05
CA CYS A 82 6.59 -10.45 -12.58
C CYS A 82 6.52 -11.99 -12.61
N GLY A 83 5.34 -12.58 -12.82
CA GLY A 83 5.14 -14.04 -12.75
C GLY A 83 5.11 -14.64 -11.34
N GLY A 84 5.26 -13.82 -10.29
CA GLY A 84 5.12 -14.25 -8.89
C GLY A 84 3.66 -14.34 -8.45
N ARG A 85 3.42 -14.65 -7.16
CA ARG A 85 2.06 -14.69 -6.61
C ARG A 85 1.43 -13.29 -6.55
N GLY A 86 0.25 -13.12 -7.14
CA GLY A 86 -0.54 -11.89 -7.14
C GLY A 86 -1.84 -12.00 -6.33
N SER A 87 -2.32 -10.86 -5.84
CA SER A 87 -3.54 -10.78 -4.99
C SER A 87 -4.36 -9.51 -5.20
N ILE A 88 -3.81 -8.54 -5.93
CA ILE A 88 -4.47 -7.29 -6.30
C ILE A 88 -4.90 -7.40 -7.75
N VAL A 89 -6.04 -6.80 -8.09
CA VAL A 89 -6.43 -6.57 -9.48
C VAL A 89 -6.17 -5.11 -9.79
N HIS A 90 -5.27 -4.86 -10.74
CA HIS A 90 -4.90 -3.55 -11.25
C HIS A 90 -5.79 -3.19 -12.45
N HIS A 91 -6.26 -1.94 -12.47
CA HIS A 91 -7.00 -1.39 -13.60
C HIS A 91 -6.02 -0.73 -14.57
N ARG A 92 -6.08 -1.16 -15.83
CA ARG A 92 -5.35 -0.54 -16.96
C ARG A 92 -6.22 0.49 -17.68
N SER A 93 -7.53 0.44 -17.46
CA SER A 93 -8.51 1.44 -17.91
C SER A 93 -9.64 1.55 -16.90
N TYR A 94 -10.22 2.74 -16.81
CA TYR A 94 -11.39 3.07 -15.98
C TYR A 94 -12.65 3.31 -16.82
N GLU A 95 -12.66 2.85 -18.07
CA GLU A 95 -13.83 2.92 -18.93
C GLU A 95 -15.04 2.17 -18.34
N ARG A 96 -16.23 2.60 -18.76
CA ARG A 96 -17.51 2.11 -18.22
C ARG A 96 -17.64 0.59 -18.35
N ASP A 97 -17.24 0.01 -19.48
CA ASP A 97 -17.32 -1.43 -19.72
C ASP A 97 -16.42 -2.24 -18.78
N VAL A 98 -15.24 -1.71 -18.44
CA VAL A 98 -14.32 -2.28 -17.44
C VAL A 98 -14.94 -2.20 -16.05
N LEU A 99 -15.42 -1.03 -15.63
CA LEU A 99 -16.04 -0.82 -14.31
C LEU A 99 -17.36 -1.60 -14.14
N GLU A 100 -18.11 -1.81 -15.22
CA GLU A 100 -19.31 -2.64 -15.20
C GLU A 100 -18.97 -4.15 -15.18
N GLY A 101 -17.72 -4.52 -15.45
CA GLY A 101 -17.24 -5.89 -15.47
C GLY A 101 -17.61 -6.64 -16.75
N ARG A 102 -17.87 -5.91 -17.84
CA ARG A 102 -18.10 -6.43 -19.20
C ARG A 102 -16.79 -6.65 -19.96
N ASN A 103 -15.72 -5.97 -19.54
CA ASN A 103 -14.40 -6.09 -20.14
C ASN A 103 -13.32 -6.36 -19.09
N ASP A 104 -12.81 -7.59 -19.06
CA ASP A 104 -11.73 -7.98 -18.14
C ASP A 104 -10.33 -7.80 -18.75
N THR A 105 -10.19 -7.51 -20.05
CA THR A 105 -8.87 -7.45 -20.70
C THR A 105 -8.03 -6.26 -20.21
N MET A 106 -8.71 -5.23 -19.69
CA MET A 106 -8.10 -4.06 -19.06
C MET A 106 -7.94 -4.23 -17.53
N LEU A 107 -8.08 -5.45 -17.03
CA LEU A 107 -7.83 -5.82 -15.63
C LEU A 107 -6.75 -6.89 -15.57
N ALA A 108 -5.81 -6.74 -14.64
CA ALA A 108 -4.72 -7.70 -14.48
C ALA A 108 -4.43 -7.99 -13.02
N THR A 109 -4.18 -9.27 -12.70
CA THR A 109 -3.67 -9.65 -11.39
C THR A 109 -2.23 -9.19 -11.23
N VAL A 110 -1.93 -8.48 -10.15
CA VAL A 110 -0.58 -8.04 -9.80
C VAL A 110 -0.27 -8.34 -8.33
N CYS A 111 1.02 -8.36 -8.00
CA CYS A 111 1.50 -8.36 -6.62
C CYS A 111 1.62 -6.93 -6.08
N ASN A 112 1.73 -6.78 -4.75
CA ASN A 112 1.86 -5.47 -4.10
C ASN A 112 3.03 -4.65 -4.64
N GLY A 113 4.22 -5.26 -4.79
CA GLY A 113 5.39 -4.54 -5.30
C GLY A 113 5.21 -4.04 -6.72
N CYS A 114 4.69 -4.87 -7.63
CA CYS A 114 4.40 -4.43 -9.00
C CYS A 114 3.32 -3.33 -9.03
N HIS A 115 2.29 -3.45 -8.19
CA HIS A 115 1.27 -2.41 -8.06
C HIS A 115 1.88 -1.07 -7.61
N ASP A 116 2.77 -1.08 -6.61
CA ASP A 116 3.45 0.12 -6.14
C ASP A 116 4.41 0.70 -7.18
N ILE A 117 5.11 -0.13 -7.95
CA ILE A 117 6.03 0.31 -9.03
C ILE A 117 5.25 1.01 -10.16
N ILE A 118 4.07 0.48 -10.51
CA ILE A 118 3.20 1.07 -11.54
C ILE A 118 2.73 2.46 -11.10
N HIS A 119 2.26 2.59 -9.85
CA HIS A 119 1.65 3.85 -9.39
C HIS A 119 2.63 4.85 -8.79
N TYR A 120 3.86 4.47 -8.43
CA TYR A 120 4.78 5.35 -7.70
C TYR A 120 6.24 5.24 -8.20
N LEU A 121 6.88 6.40 -8.28
CA LEU A 121 8.33 6.56 -8.49
C LEU A 121 9.12 6.10 -7.26
N ASP A 122 10.44 5.99 -7.40
CA ASP A 122 11.33 5.50 -6.34
C ASP A 122 11.47 6.47 -5.17
N ASP A 123 11.21 7.76 -5.38
CA ASP A 123 11.14 8.79 -4.34
C ASP A 123 9.77 8.82 -3.62
N GLY A 124 8.83 7.95 -4.02
CA GLY A 124 7.50 7.84 -3.45
C GLY A 124 6.46 8.77 -4.08
N GLN A 125 6.83 9.61 -5.05
CA GLN A 125 5.86 10.43 -5.78
C GLN A 125 4.94 9.54 -6.64
N LYS A 126 3.67 9.97 -6.79
CA LYS A 126 2.72 9.27 -7.66
C LYS A 126 3.16 9.43 -9.12
N ARG A 127 3.27 8.32 -9.83
CA ARG A 127 3.56 8.30 -11.27
C ARG A 127 2.37 8.89 -12.04
N PRO A 128 2.60 9.71 -13.08
CA PRO A 128 1.54 10.15 -13.99
C PRO A 128 0.77 8.96 -14.57
N GLU A 129 -0.55 9.11 -14.72
CA GLU A 129 -1.46 8.02 -15.08
C GLU A 129 -1.18 7.49 -16.50
N GLU A 130 -0.72 8.37 -17.38
CA GLU A 130 -0.39 8.07 -18.77
C GLU A 130 0.77 7.06 -18.90
N GLU A 131 1.62 6.95 -17.87
CA GLU A 131 2.73 6.01 -17.85
C GLU A 131 2.36 4.63 -17.28
N TRP A 132 1.23 4.49 -16.58
CA TRP A 132 0.93 3.27 -15.81
C TRP A 132 0.88 2.03 -16.69
N ASP A 133 0.20 2.12 -17.84
CA ASP A 133 0.07 0.99 -18.75
C ASP A 133 1.41 0.61 -19.38
N ALA A 134 2.24 1.62 -19.72
CA ALA A 134 3.58 1.38 -20.24
C ALA A 134 4.45 0.63 -19.21
N VAL A 135 4.43 1.06 -17.94
CA VAL A 135 5.18 0.41 -16.86
C VAL A 135 4.66 -1.00 -16.58
N PHE A 136 3.34 -1.21 -16.66
CA PHE A 136 2.74 -2.53 -16.56
C PHE A 136 3.23 -3.46 -17.68
N LEU A 137 3.21 -2.99 -18.93
CA LEU A 137 3.57 -3.76 -20.12
C LEU A 137 5.08 -4.05 -20.22
N LEU A 138 5.93 -3.15 -19.74
CA LEU A 138 7.37 -3.39 -19.64
C LEU A 138 7.69 -4.61 -18.76
N GLY A 139 6.79 -4.95 -17.83
CA GLY A 139 6.97 -6.07 -16.91
C GLY A 139 8.05 -5.79 -15.86
N GLN A 140 8.03 -6.58 -14.79
CA GLN A 140 8.98 -6.46 -13.68
C GLN A 140 9.58 -7.84 -13.40
N HIS A 141 10.37 -8.33 -14.36
CA HIS A 141 11.02 -9.64 -14.30
C HIS A 141 12.38 -9.61 -13.57
N GLN A 142 12.70 -8.51 -12.90
CA GLN A 142 13.92 -8.38 -12.12
C GLN A 142 13.95 -9.46 -11.03
N THR A 143 14.97 -10.31 -11.08
CA THR A 143 15.25 -11.35 -10.09
C THR A 143 16.24 -10.91 -9.03
N ASP A 144 16.94 -9.80 -9.27
CA ASP A 144 17.89 -9.27 -8.32
C ASP A 144 17.12 -8.82 -7.07
N ILE A 145 17.43 -9.48 -5.96
CA ILE A 145 17.00 -9.03 -4.64
C ILE A 145 17.73 -7.70 -4.40
N PRO A 146 17.05 -6.62 -3.97
CA PRO A 146 17.72 -5.40 -3.57
C PRO A 146 18.89 -5.71 -2.63
N ALA A 147 19.91 -4.86 -2.57
CA ALA A 147 21.06 -5.07 -1.69
C ALA A 147 20.61 -5.07 -0.22
N ILE A 148 20.19 -6.22 0.27
CA ILE A 148 19.85 -6.44 1.66
C ILE A 148 21.17 -6.72 2.35
N GLY A 149 21.41 -6.04 3.46
CA GLY A 149 22.62 -6.22 4.24
C GLY A 149 22.83 -7.68 4.67
N LYS A 150 23.92 -7.91 5.41
CA LYS A 150 24.26 -9.27 5.88
C LYS A 150 23.09 -9.90 6.65
N ILE A 151 22.77 -11.16 6.33
CA ILE A 151 21.77 -11.94 7.06
C ILE A 151 22.33 -12.25 8.46
N ASP A 152 21.63 -11.81 9.51
CA ASP A 152 22.04 -12.09 10.89
C ASP A 152 21.66 -13.51 11.31
N LEU A 153 22.61 -14.43 11.23
CA LEU A 153 22.42 -15.84 11.61
C LEU A 153 22.36 -16.07 13.14
N ARG A 154 22.49 -15.02 13.97
CA ARG A 154 22.23 -15.11 15.42
C ARG A 154 20.74 -15.00 15.72
N ASN A 155 20.00 -14.25 14.92
CA ASN A 155 18.56 -14.09 15.01
C ASN A 155 17.88 -14.77 13.81
N LEU A 156 17.37 -15.98 14.01
CA LEU A 156 16.77 -16.78 12.93
C LEU A 156 15.40 -16.25 12.46
N LYS A 157 14.93 -15.10 12.97
CA LYS A 157 13.70 -14.46 12.49
C LYS A 157 13.98 -13.78 11.14
N ILE A 158 13.15 -14.12 10.15
CA ILE A 158 13.15 -13.42 8.87
C ILE A 158 12.42 -12.09 9.09
N VAL A 159 13.15 -10.98 8.96
CA VAL A 159 12.62 -9.62 9.07
C VAL A 159 12.43 -9.06 7.67
N ASP A 160 11.41 -8.23 7.48
CA ASP A 160 11.19 -7.57 6.21
C ASP A 160 12.32 -6.55 5.94
N PRO A 161 12.93 -6.57 4.75
CA PRO A 161 14.00 -5.66 4.40
C PRO A 161 13.48 -4.22 4.19
N PRO A 162 14.38 -3.22 4.15
CA PRO A 162 14.04 -1.90 3.65
C PRO A 162 13.38 -2.01 2.26
N ASN A 163 12.38 -1.17 1.98
CA ASN A 163 11.62 -1.16 0.74
C ASN A 163 10.86 -2.45 0.40
N PHE A 164 10.59 -3.33 1.39
CA PHE A 164 9.81 -4.57 1.19
C PHE A 164 8.49 -4.36 0.43
N LYS A 165 7.81 -3.23 0.64
CA LYS A 165 6.56 -2.89 -0.05
C LYS A 165 6.73 -2.81 -1.58
N ARG A 166 7.85 -2.28 -2.05
CA ARG A 166 8.19 -2.15 -3.48
C ARG A 166 8.82 -3.41 -4.06
N MET A 167 9.13 -4.43 -3.26
CA MET A 167 9.65 -5.69 -3.77
C MET A 167 8.56 -6.50 -4.48
N THR A 168 8.88 -6.99 -5.67
CA THR A 168 7.98 -7.87 -6.41
C THR A 168 7.78 -9.20 -5.67
N ALA A 169 6.71 -9.92 -5.97
CA ALA A 169 6.47 -11.25 -5.40
C ALA A 169 7.61 -12.24 -5.70
N VAL A 170 8.30 -12.10 -6.84
CA VAL A 170 9.48 -12.90 -7.17
C VAL A 170 10.64 -12.54 -6.25
N GLN A 171 10.95 -11.25 -6.08
CA GLN A 171 12.01 -10.80 -5.18
C GLN A 171 11.74 -11.22 -3.73
N ILE A 172 10.49 -11.11 -3.25
CA ILE A 172 10.09 -11.56 -1.91
C ILE A 172 10.30 -13.07 -1.75
N ARG A 173 9.97 -13.86 -2.77
CA ARG A 173 10.19 -15.31 -2.74
C ARG A 173 11.68 -15.64 -2.67
N LEU A 174 12.49 -15.06 -3.55
CA LEU A 174 13.95 -15.26 -3.59
C LEU A 174 14.60 -14.82 -2.26
N TYR A 175 14.15 -13.71 -1.69
CA TYR A 175 14.58 -13.25 -0.38
C TYR A 175 14.36 -14.28 0.73
N ARG A 176 13.15 -14.84 0.79
CA ARG A 176 12.78 -15.86 1.78
C ARG A 176 13.56 -17.15 1.56
N GLU A 177 13.70 -17.59 0.31
CA GLU A 177 14.50 -18.78 -0.04
C GLU A 177 15.95 -18.62 0.42
N ALA A 178 16.58 -17.46 0.17
CA ALA A 178 17.93 -17.17 0.62
C ALA A 178 18.06 -17.18 2.16
N HIS A 179 17.10 -16.59 2.87
CA HIS A 179 17.07 -16.62 4.33
C HIS A 179 16.94 -18.03 4.90
N LEU A 180 15.99 -18.81 4.38
CA LEU A 180 15.76 -20.19 4.81
C LEU A 180 16.99 -21.05 4.54
N LYS A 181 17.63 -20.87 3.37
CA LYS A 181 18.88 -21.56 3.05
C LYS A 181 19.98 -21.20 4.05
N ALA A 182 20.19 -19.92 4.34
CA ALA A 182 21.22 -19.49 5.27
C ALA A 182 21.00 -20.02 6.71
N ILE A 183 19.73 -20.07 7.15
CA ILE A 183 19.34 -20.70 8.43
C ILE A 183 19.63 -22.20 8.41
N SER A 184 19.31 -22.88 7.32
CA SER A 184 19.58 -24.32 7.13
C SER A 184 21.08 -24.60 7.18
N ASP A 185 21.88 -23.85 6.40
CA ASP A 185 23.33 -23.96 6.36
C ASP A 185 23.95 -23.72 7.75
N LYS A 186 23.42 -22.75 8.52
CA LYS A 186 23.87 -22.49 9.90
C LYS A 186 23.57 -23.66 10.84
N ARG A 187 22.38 -24.26 10.75
CA ARG A 187 22.01 -25.43 11.56
C ARG A 187 22.90 -26.62 11.23
N GLU A 188 23.18 -26.85 9.96
CA GLU A 188 24.08 -27.89 9.49
C GLU A 188 25.51 -27.70 10.02
N ALA A 189 26.05 -26.48 9.88
CA ALA A 189 27.37 -26.16 10.40
C ALA A 189 27.48 -26.38 11.92
N ASN A 190 26.45 -26.03 12.68
CA ASN A 190 26.39 -26.26 14.12
C ASN A 190 26.36 -27.77 14.45
N ARG A 191 25.61 -28.57 13.69
CA ARG A 191 25.55 -30.04 13.84
C ARG A 191 26.92 -30.67 13.62
N LEU A 192 27.57 -30.36 12.49
CA LEU A 192 28.91 -30.86 12.16
C LEU A 192 29.96 -30.44 13.21
N ALA A 193 29.85 -29.22 13.75
CA ALA A 193 30.73 -28.75 14.82
C ALA A 193 30.54 -29.54 16.13
N ALA A 194 29.29 -29.88 16.49
CA ALA A 194 28.97 -30.68 17.66
C ALA A 194 29.51 -32.12 17.53
N GLU A 195 29.34 -32.75 16.36
CA GLU A 195 29.87 -34.08 16.05
C GLU A 195 31.40 -34.11 16.15
N ARG A 196 32.08 -33.12 15.56
CA ARG A 196 33.55 -32.98 15.67
C ARG A 196 34.00 -32.82 17.13
N LYS A 197 33.24 -32.07 17.95
CA LYS A 197 33.54 -31.90 19.38
C LYS A 197 33.36 -33.20 20.16
N ALA A 198 32.30 -33.97 19.86
CA ALA A 198 32.05 -35.27 20.48
C ALA A 198 33.13 -36.30 20.12
N ALA A 199 33.55 -36.34 18.85
CA ALA A 199 34.65 -37.19 18.38
C ALA A 199 36.01 -36.86 19.06
N ARG A 200 36.30 -35.56 19.26
CA ARG A 200 37.51 -35.16 20.01
C ARG A 200 37.46 -35.58 21.47
N LYS A 201 36.29 -35.46 22.13
CA LYS A 201 36.12 -35.85 23.54
C LYS A 201 36.27 -37.36 23.75
N THR A 202 35.75 -38.17 22.83
CA THR A 202 35.88 -39.63 22.90
C THR A 202 37.33 -40.09 22.71
N ASN A 203 38.10 -39.46 21.80
CA ASN A 203 39.52 -39.79 21.63
C ASN A 203 40.39 -39.35 22.82
N ALA A 204 40.08 -38.22 23.46
CA ALA A 204 40.84 -37.71 24.62
C ALA A 204 40.61 -38.51 25.93
N GLY A 205 39.52 -39.29 26.03
CA GLY A 205 39.25 -40.15 27.19
C GLY A 205 39.78 -41.58 27.04
N ARG A 206 40.47 -41.88 25.93
CA ARG A 206 41.01 -43.21 25.60
C ARG A 206 42.54 -43.29 25.77
N THR A 207 43.16 -42.19 26.17
CA THR A 207 44.58 -42.03 26.54
C THR A 207 44.71 -41.93 28.05
#